data_AF-A0A1B7T7F5-F1
#
_entry.id   AF-A0A1B7T7F5-F1
#
_cell.length_a   1.000
_cell.length_b   1.000
_cell.length_c   1.000
_cell.angle_alpha   90.00
_cell.angle_beta   90.00
_cell.angle_gamma   90.00
#
_symmetry.space_group_name_H-M   'P 1'
#
loop_
_entity.id
_entity.type
_entity.pdbx_description
1 polymer ?
#
loop_
_entity_poly.entity_id
_entity_poly.type
_entity_poly.pdbx_seq_one_letter_code
_entity_poly.pdbx_strand_id
1 'polypeptide(L)'
;KIINILETHYPERLGKVQMFNLHWAAKGIINMVLPFMDPVTKAKINYDVEDVGKYVQKEQLVKEYGGNIMFNYDHDEYWPALQQIVLQRRRERYRNITI
;
A
#
# COMPACT_ATOMS: atom_id res chain seq x y z
N LYS A 1 13.59 -5.91 -13.75
CA LYS A 1 13.74 -4.45 -14.01
C LYS A 1 12.94 -3.57 -13.04
N ILE A 2 11.72 -3.93 -12.59
CA ILE A 2 10.96 -3.14 -11.57
C ILE A 2 11.47 -3.35 -10.14
N ILE A 3 11.82 -4.59 -9.77
CA ILE A 3 12.33 -4.92 -8.42
C ILE A 3 13.60 -4.13 -8.10
N ASN A 4 14.58 -4.10 -9.02
CA ASN A 4 15.78 -3.25 -8.86
C ASN A 4 15.44 -1.75 -8.69
N ILE A 5 14.38 -1.24 -9.32
CA ILE A 5 13.99 0.18 -9.14
C ILE A 5 13.49 0.39 -7.71
N LEU A 6 12.66 -0.51 -7.19
CA LEU A 6 12.11 -0.42 -5.83
C LEU A 6 13.22 -0.57 -4.77
N GLU A 7 14.13 -1.52 -4.95
CA GLU A 7 15.23 -1.79 -4.01
C GLU A 7 16.30 -0.69 -4.02
N THR A 8 16.68 -0.17 -5.20
CA THR A 8 17.78 0.80 -5.30
C THR A 8 17.34 2.25 -5.07
N HIS A 9 16.13 2.65 -5.49
CA HIS A 9 15.71 4.07 -5.45
C HIS A 9 14.70 4.39 -4.34
N TYR A 10 14.06 3.38 -3.73
CA TYR A 10 13.12 3.56 -2.62
C TYR A 10 13.40 2.63 -1.44
N PRO A 11 14.66 2.54 -0.96
CA PRO A 11 14.96 1.74 0.22
C PRO A 11 14.11 2.22 1.41
N GLU A 12 13.65 1.26 2.21
CA GLU A 12 12.91 1.48 3.47
C GLU A 12 11.53 2.16 3.38
N ARG A 13 11.00 2.44 2.18
CA ARG A 13 9.66 3.04 2.04
C ARG A 13 8.50 2.07 2.27
N LEU A 14 8.80 0.77 2.33
CA LEU A 14 7.81 -0.24 2.69
C LEU A 14 7.64 -0.26 4.21
N GLY A 15 6.51 0.27 4.70
CA GLY A 15 6.17 0.32 6.12
C GLY A 15 5.60 -1.01 6.64
N LYS A 16 4.46 -1.45 6.08
CA LYS A 16 3.83 -2.75 6.35
C LYS A 16 3.15 -3.29 5.09
N VAL A 17 3.09 -4.62 5.00
CA VAL A 17 2.34 -5.35 3.98
C VAL A 17 1.27 -6.17 4.69
N GLN A 18 0.02 -5.95 4.30
CA GLN A 18 -1.15 -6.64 4.85
C GLN A 18 -1.74 -7.47 3.72
N MET A 19 -1.66 -8.80 3.83
CA MET A 19 -2.23 -9.71 2.84
C MET A 19 -3.49 -10.36 3.41
N PHE A 20 -4.63 -10.07 2.80
CA PHE A 20 -5.96 -10.54 3.17
C PHE A 20 -6.56 -11.36 2.02
N ASN A 21 -7.52 -12.24 2.33
CA ASN A 21 -8.20 -13.13 1.37
C ASN A 21 -7.24 -13.92 0.44
N LEU A 22 -6.11 -14.39 0.98
CA LEU A 22 -5.15 -15.18 0.20
C LEU A 22 -5.71 -16.58 -0.07
N HIS A 23 -5.73 -16.97 -1.35
CA HIS A 23 -6.01 -18.35 -1.73
C HIS A 23 -4.95 -19.30 -1.15
N TRP A 24 -5.34 -20.54 -0.83
CA TRP A 24 -4.44 -21.52 -0.20
C TRP A 24 -3.14 -21.74 -0.98
N ALA A 25 -3.20 -21.73 -2.32
CA ALA A 25 -2.03 -21.87 -3.18
C ALA A 25 -1.05 -20.69 -3.03
N ALA A 26 -1.57 -19.46 -2.91
CA ALA A 26 -0.76 -18.27 -2.69
C ALA A 26 -0.08 -18.31 -1.31
N LYS A 27 -0.78 -18.78 -0.27
CA LYS A 27 -0.19 -19.01 1.06
C LYS A 27 0.99 -20.00 0.98
N GLY A 28 0.85 -21.06 0.18
CA GLY A 28 1.92 -22.03 -0.05
C GLY A 28 3.19 -21.42 -0.67
N ILE A 29 3.04 -20.60 -1.72
CA ILE A 29 4.17 -19.92 -2.36
C ILE A 29 4.83 -18.93 -1.41
N ILE A 30 4.05 -18.12 -0.69
CA ILE A 30 4.57 -17.14 0.27
C ILE A 30 5.38 -17.84 1.37
N ASN A 31 4.85 -18.93 1.95
CA ASN A 31 5.54 -19.70 2.97
C ASN A 31 6.86 -20.32 2.47
N MET A 32 6.97 -20.61 1.17
CA MET A 32 8.21 -21.07 0.55
C MET A 32 9.25 -19.94 0.40
N VAL A 33 8.83 -18.70 0.11
CA VAL A 33 9.74 -17.57 -0.11
C VAL A 33 10.14 -16.87 1.19
N LEU A 34 9.25 -16.79 2.18
CA LEU A 34 9.48 -16.08 3.45
C LEU A 34 10.78 -16.46 4.20
N PRO A 35 11.28 -17.71 4.21
CA PRO A 35 12.56 -18.07 4.83
C PRO A 35 13.78 -17.42 4.18
N PHE A 36 13.69 -17.02 2.91
CA PHE A 36 14.77 -16.38 2.16
C PHE A 36 14.79 -14.86 2.31
N MET A 37 13.81 -14.29 3.01
CA MET A 37 13.72 -12.85 3.24
C MET A 37 14.44 -12.45 4.52
N ASP A 38 15.07 -11.27 4.49
CA ASP A 38 15.71 -10.69 5.67
C ASP A 38 14.68 -10.51 6.83
N PRO A 39 15.07 -10.74 8.10
CA PRO A 39 14.18 -10.62 9.25
C PRO A 39 13.43 -9.28 9.36
N VAL A 40 14.05 -8.16 8.95
CA VAL A 40 13.43 -6.83 8.96
C VAL A 40 12.30 -6.76 7.93
N THR A 41 12.49 -7.42 6.78
CA THR A 41 11.46 -7.46 5.73
C THR A 41 10.34 -8.42 6.11
N LYS A 42 10.67 -9.56 6.72
CA LYS A 42 9.69 -10.51 7.24
C LYS A 42 8.79 -9.90 8.32
N ALA A 43 9.34 -9.10 9.24
CA ALA A 43 8.59 -8.41 10.28
C ALA A 43 7.56 -7.39 9.73
N LYS A 44 7.75 -6.91 8.49
CA LYS A 44 6.81 -6.00 7.81
C LYS A 44 5.63 -6.72 7.17
N ILE A 45 5.69 -8.04 7.02
CA ILE A 45 4.68 -8.83 6.31
C ILE A 45 3.74 -9.50 7.32
N ASN A 46 2.49 -9.07 7.30
CA ASN A 46 1.38 -9.78 7.92
C ASN A 46 0.56 -10.44 6.83
N TYR A 47 0.63 -11.77 6.76
CA TYR A 47 -0.22 -12.55 5.87
C TYR A 47 -1.29 -13.29 6.69
N ASP A 48 -2.43 -13.56 6.06
CA ASP A 48 -3.62 -14.16 6.69
C ASP A 48 -4.38 -13.20 7.63
N VAL A 49 -4.44 -11.93 7.25
CA VAL A 49 -5.25 -10.94 7.96
C VAL A 49 -6.73 -11.19 7.63
N GLU A 50 -7.46 -11.80 8.56
CA GLU A 50 -8.92 -11.99 8.43
C GLU A 50 -9.69 -10.66 8.48
N ASP A 51 -9.21 -9.71 9.29
CA ASP A 51 -9.84 -8.39 9.47
C ASP A 51 -8.80 -7.27 9.33
N VAL A 52 -8.84 -6.59 8.18
CA VAL A 52 -7.97 -5.45 7.86
C VAL A 52 -8.32 -4.23 8.72
N GLY A 53 -9.54 -4.15 9.25
CA GLY A 53 -10.02 -3.09 10.13
C GLY A 53 -9.27 -2.98 11.46
N LYS A 54 -8.51 -4.01 11.85
CA LYS A 54 -7.60 -3.96 13.01
C LYS A 54 -6.37 -3.07 12.78
N TYR A 55 -6.03 -2.81 11.51
CA TYR A 55 -4.81 -2.10 11.13
C TYR A 55 -5.08 -0.78 10.40
N VAL A 56 -6.24 -0.66 9.77
CA VAL A 56 -6.70 0.53 9.06
C VAL A 56 -8.05 0.93 9.63
N GLN A 57 -8.25 2.21 9.93
CA GLN A 57 -9.54 2.72 10.39
C GLN A 57 -10.62 2.43 9.35
N LYS A 58 -11.82 2.03 9.79
CA LYS A 58 -12.91 1.62 8.87
C LYS A 58 -13.35 2.75 7.96
N GLU A 59 -13.24 3.98 8.43
CA GLU A 59 -13.53 5.22 7.70
C GLU A 59 -12.56 5.47 6.55
N GLN A 60 -11.38 4.81 6.57
CA GLN A 60 -10.34 4.91 5.55
C GLN A 60 -10.24 3.63 4.69
N LEU A 61 -11.11 2.65 4.93
CA LEU A 61 -11.07 1.34 4.30
C LEU A 61 -12.29 1.14 3.39
N VAL A 62 -12.07 0.51 2.25
CA VAL A 62 -13.12 0.19 1.27
C VAL A 62 -14.02 -0.92 1.83
N LYS A 63 -15.32 -0.83 1.53
CA LYS A 63 -16.35 -1.76 2.01
C LYS A 63 -16.07 -3.21 1.61
N GLU A 64 -15.49 -3.43 0.42
CA GLU A 64 -15.04 -4.75 -0.06
C GLU A 64 -14.03 -5.42 0.88
N TYR A 65 -13.30 -4.63 1.68
CA TYR A 65 -12.30 -5.11 2.63
C TYR A 65 -12.75 -4.94 4.10
N GLY A 66 -14.05 -4.73 4.35
CA GLY A 66 -14.61 -4.61 5.70
C GLY A 66 -14.67 -3.19 6.27
N GLY A 67 -14.44 -2.17 5.43
CA GLY A 67 -14.56 -0.76 5.81
C GLY A 67 -15.91 -0.10 5.50
N ASN A 68 -15.94 1.22 5.58
CA ASN A 68 -17.15 2.04 5.40
C ASN A 68 -17.16 2.81 4.07
N ILE A 69 -16.04 2.86 3.33
CA ILE A 69 -15.95 3.59 2.07
C ILE A 69 -16.57 2.77 0.94
N MET A 70 -17.63 3.28 0.32
CA MET A 70 -18.10 2.78 -0.98
C MET A 70 -17.27 3.47 -2.07
N PHE A 71 -16.15 2.85 -2.44
CA PHE A 71 -15.28 3.36 -3.50
C PHE A 71 -15.61 2.64 -4.81
N ASN A 72 -16.10 3.39 -5.80
CA ASN A 72 -16.21 2.92 -7.17
C ASN A 72 -15.23 3.73 -8.02
N TYR A 73 -14.38 3.05 -8.79
CA TYR A 73 -13.38 3.73 -9.60
C TYR A 73 -14.01 4.26 -10.89
N ASP A 74 -14.18 5.58 -10.97
CA ASP A 74 -14.43 6.30 -12.21
C ASP A 74 -13.16 7.08 -12.60
N HIS A 75 -12.58 6.76 -13.76
CA HIS A 75 -11.33 7.37 -14.20
C HIS A 75 -11.47 8.88 -14.45
N ASP A 76 -12.58 9.29 -15.06
CA ASP A 76 -12.79 10.67 -15.51
C ASP A 76 -13.03 11.61 -14.33
N GLU A 77 -13.52 11.08 -13.20
CA GLU A 77 -13.67 11.81 -11.94
C GLU A 77 -12.42 11.71 -11.04
N TYR A 78 -11.93 10.50 -10.82
CA TYR A 78 -10.87 10.23 -9.83
C TYR A 78 -9.52 10.78 -10.27
N TRP A 79 -9.15 10.61 -11.55
CA TRP A 79 -7.80 10.95 -12.02
C TRP A 79 -7.54 12.47 -11.99
N PRO A 80 -8.43 13.34 -12.49
CA PRO A 80 -8.24 14.79 -12.36
C PRO A 80 -8.21 15.24 -10.90
N ALA A 81 -9.08 14.70 -10.05
CA ALA A 81 -9.11 15.03 -8.62
C ALA A 81 -7.79 14.66 -7.92
N LEU A 82 -7.26 13.46 -8.17
CA LEU A 82 -5.97 13.02 -7.64
C LEU A 82 -4.83 13.95 -8.10
N GLN A 83 -4.79 14.28 -9.39
CA GLN A 83 -3.77 15.18 -9.93
C GLN A 83 -3.82 16.56 -9.26
N GLN A 84 -5.00 17.13 -9.06
CA GLN A 84 -5.16 18.41 -8.38
C GLN A 84 -4.61 18.36 -6.95
N ILE A 85 -4.95 17.32 -6.18
CA ILE A 85 -4.45 17.13 -4.81
C ILE A 85 -2.92 16.99 -4.78
N VAL A 86 -2.36 16.18 -5.68
CA VAL A 86 -0.90 15.97 -5.76
C VAL A 86 -0.18 17.26 -6.11
N LEU A 87 -0.66 18.00 -7.11
CA LEU A 87 -0.07 19.28 -7.52
C LEU A 87 -0.18 20.34 -6.44
N GLN A 88 -1.31 20.40 -5.73
CA GLN A 88 -1.48 21.31 -4.59
C GLN A 88 -0.48 21.01 -3.47
N ARG A 89 -0.39 19.75 -3.03
CA ARG A 89 0.56 19.33 -1.99
C ARG A 89 2.01 19.57 -2.39
N ARG A 90 2.33 19.38 -3.68
CA ARG A 90 3.65 19.70 -4.23
C ARG A 90 3.92 21.20 -4.12
N ARG A 91 3.00 22.05 -4.59
CA ARG A 91 3.14 23.52 -4.48
C ARG A 91 3.33 23.97 -3.05
N GLU A 92 2.55 23.45 -2.11
CA GLU A 92 2.68 23.76 -0.68
C GLU A 92 4.05 23.37 -0.13
N ARG A 93 4.55 22.18 -0.47
CA ARG A 93 5.87 21.70 -0.03
C ARG A 93 7.02 22.56 -0.54
N TYR A 94 6.93 23.06 -1.77
CA TYR A 94 7.97 23.89 -2.39
C TYR A 94 7.73 25.41 -2.25
N ARG A 95 6.65 25.85 -1.57
CA ARG A 95 6.27 27.26 -1.44
C ARG A 95 7.38 28.14 -0.86
N ASN A 96 8.18 27.58 0.06
CA ASN A 96 9.23 28.31 0.78
C ASN A 96 10.65 27.90 0.33
N ILE A 97 10.76 27.15 -0.76
CA ILE A 97 12.06 26.76 -1.32
C ILE A 97 12.40 27.81 -2.38
N THR A 98 13.11 28.85 -1.96
CA THR A 98 13.79 29.78 -2.88
C THR A 98 15.01 29.06 -3.45
N ILE A 99 15.10 28.97 -4.78
CA ILE A 99 16.30 28.47 -5.49
C ILE A 99 17.26 29.65 -5.64
#